data_AF-A0A9W6M829-F1
#
_entry.id   AF-A0A9W6M829-F1
#
_cell.length_a   1.000
_cell.length_b   1.000
_cell.length_c   1.000
_cell.angle_alpha   90.00
_cell.angle_beta   90.00
_cell.angle_gamma   90.00
#
_symmetry.space_group_name_H-M   'P 1'
#
loop_
_entity.id
_entity.type
_entity.pdbx_description
1 polymer ?
#
loop_
_entity_poly.entity_id
_entity_poly.type
_entity_poly.pdbx_seq_one_letter_code
_entity_poly.pdbx_strand_id
1 'polypeptide(L)' 'MGAVLKFIAWVAKQLWRIGVSAANKVIAWARNNWKKVLGWIERGVSFATILQWILQILGLG' A
#
# COMPACT_ATOMS: atom_id res chain seq x y z
N MET A 1 -10.73 9.69 -0.03
CA MET A 1 -9.77 8.94 -0.89
C MET A 1 -8.40 9.62 -1.07
N GLY A 2 -8.24 10.93 -0.87
CA GLY A 2 -6.96 11.62 -1.13
C GLY A 2 -5.73 11.03 -0.42
N ALA A 3 -5.88 10.60 0.84
CA ALA A 3 -4.80 9.96 1.59
C ALA A 3 -4.38 8.60 1.00
N VAL A 4 -5.34 7.79 0.52
CA VAL A 4 -5.08 6.51 -0.13
C VAL A 4 -4.39 6.70 -1.48
N LEU A 5 -4.75 7.75 -2.24
CA LEU A 5 -4.07 8.10 -3.48
C LEU A 5 -2.61 8.52 -3.23
N LYS A 6 -2.34 9.27 -2.16
CA LYS A 6 -0.96 9.59 -1.73
C LYS A 6 -0.19 8.32 -1.39
N PHE A 7 -0.80 7.37 -0.69
CA PHE A 7 -0.19 6.07 -0.42
C PHE A 7 0.12 5.30 -1.72
N ILE A 8 -0.82 5.21 -2.67
CA ILE A 8 -0.61 4.54 -3.96
C ILE A 8 0.53 5.19 -4.74
N ALA A 9 0.58 6.52 -4.81
CA ALA A 9 1.67 7.24 -5.47
C ALA A 9 3.02 6.99 -4.77
N TRP A 10 3.03 6.90 -3.44
CA TRP A 10 4.22 6.54 -2.68
C TRP A 10 4.67 5.09 -2.97
N VAL A 11 3.74 4.12 -3.05
CA VAL A 11 4.05 2.73 -3.44
C VAL A 11 4.62 2.67 -4.85
N ALA A 12 4.09 3.43 -5.79
CA ALA A 12 4.64 3.53 -7.15
C ALA A 12 6.08 4.07 -7.15
N LYS A 13 6.46 4.95 -6.22
CA LYS A 13 7.86 5.38 -6.07
C LYS A 13 8.76 4.30 -5.45
N GLN A 14 8.20 3.25 -4.86
CA GLN A 14 8.92 2.12 -4.28
C GLN A 14 9.08 0.94 -5.24
N LEU A 15 8.68 1.09 -6.52
CA LEU A 15 8.78 0.07 -7.56
C LEU A 15 10.19 -0.55 -7.65
N TRP A 16 11.23 0.27 -7.50
CA TRP A 16 12.63 -0.17 -7.55
C TRP A 16 13.02 -1.07 -6.36
N ARG A 17 12.35 -0.95 -5.22
CA ARG A 17 12.69 -1.68 -3.99
C ARG A 17 11.97 -3.03 -3.89
N ILE A 18 10.69 -3.08 -4.25
CA ILE A 18 9.85 -4.29 -4.09
C ILE A 18 9.54 -4.99 -5.42
N GLY A 19 9.94 -4.40 -6.54
CA GLY A 19 9.66 -4.90 -7.88
C GLY A 19 8.30 -4.47 -8.42
N VAL A 20 8.22 -4.35 -9.75
CA VAL A 20 7.04 -3.85 -10.47
C VAL A 20 5.80 -4.72 -10.23
N SER A 21 5.96 -6.04 -10.26
CA SER A 21 4.87 -6.99 -10.06
C SER A 21 4.26 -6.88 -8.65
N ALA A 22 5.09 -6.84 -7.61
CA ALA A 22 4.62 -6.71 -6.23
C ALA A 22 3.91 -5.37 -6.00
N ALA A 23 4.49 -4.27 -6.46
CA ALA A 23 3.89 -2.95 -6.35
C ALA A 23 2.51 -2.88 -7.04
N ASN A 24 2.37 -3.44 -8.24
CA ASN A 24 1.08 -3.49 -8.93
C ASN A 24 0.03 -4.27 -8.14
N LYS A 25 0.40 -5.42 -7.54
CA LYS A 25 -0.49 -6.18 -6.66
C LYS A 25 -0.88 -5.39 -5.40
N VAL A 26 0.08 -4.69 -4.77
CA VAL A 26 -0.19 -3.82 -3.62
C VAL A 26 -1.15 -2.69 -3.99
N ILE A 27 -0.93 -2.02 -5.13
CA ILE A 27 -1.78 -0.92 -5.61
C ILE A 27 -3.20 -1.43 -5.89
N ALA A 28 -3.34 -2.56 -6.58
CA ALA A 28 -4.64 -3.18 -6.85
C ALA A 28 -5.37 -3.54 -5.54
N TRP A 29 -4.66 -4.16 -4.59
CA TRP A 29 -5.23 -4.51 -3.29
C TRP A 29 -5.65 -3.26 -2.50
N ALA A 30 -4.83 -2.20 -2.49
CA ALA A 30 -5.11 -0.95 -1.80
C ALA A 30 -6.31 -0.20 -2.39
N ARG A 31 -6.53 -0.28 -3.71
CA ARG A 31 -7.73 0.26 -4.38
C ARG A 31 -8.98 -0.49 -3.96
N ASN A 32 -8.94 -1.82 -3.95
CA ASN A 32 -10.07 -2.66 -3.57
C ASN A 32 -10.42 -2.52 -2.08
N ASN A 33 -9.41 -2.32 -1.22
CA ASN A 33 -9.55 -2.24 0.22
C ASN A 33 -9.33 -0.81 0.77
N TRP A 34 -9.67 0.21 -0.03
CA TRP A 34 -9.31 1.60 0.27
C TRP A 34 -9.83 2.09 1.63
N LYS A 35 -10.98 1.59 2.11
CA LYS A 35 -11.53 1.93 3.44
C LYS A 35 -10.61 1.45 4.57
N LYS A 36 -10.04 0.25 4.42
CA LYS A 36 -9.12 -0.34 5.39
C LYS A 36 -7.80 0.43 5.42
N VAL A 37 -7.27 0.75 4.24
CA VAL A 37 -6.06 1.57 4.11
C VAL A 37 -6.27 2.97 4.69
N LEU A 38 -7.42 3.60 4.41
CA LEU A 38 -7.77 4.89 4.98
C LEU A 38 -7.82 4.83 6.51
N GLY A 39 -8.48 3.82 7.08
CA GLY A 39 -8.55 3.64 8.54
C GLY A 39 -7.18 3.44 9.19
N TRP A 40 -6.22 2.80 8.51
CA TRP A 40 -4.84 2.73 9.00
C TRP A 40 -4.14 4.09 8.96
N ILE A 41 -4.33 4.86 7.88
CA ILE A 41 -3.74 6.20 7.75
C ILE A 41 -4.32 7.15 8.81
N GLU A 42 -5.63 7.12 9.03
CA GLU A 42 -6.31 7.94 10.05
C GLU A 42 -5.87 7.60 11.47
N ARG A 43 -5.46 6.36 11.72
CA ARG A 43 -4.84 5.92 12.98
C ARG A 43 -3.36 6.31 13.11
N GLY A 44 -2.79 7.00 12.12
CA GLY A 44 -1.40 7.42 12.12
C GLY A 44 -0.39 6.33 11.75
N VAL A 45 -0.84 5.21 11.16
CA VAL A 45 0.08 4.15 10.72
C VAL A 45 0.92 4.65 9.54
N SER A 46 2.23 4.44 9.62
CA SER A 46 3.17 4.85 8.56
C SER A 46 2.92 4.09 7.26
N PHE A 47 3.21 4.73 6.12
CA PHE A 47 3.08 4.09 4.80
C PHE A 47 3.98 2.87 4.65
N ALA A 48 5.16 2.87 5.28
CA ALA A 48 6.07 1.73 5.25
C ALA A 48 5.47 0.51 5.98
N THR A 49 4.85 0.73 7.14
CA THR A 49 4.15 -0.30 7.90
C THR A 49 2.95 -0.84 7.12
N ILE A 50 2.14 0.04 6.53
CA ILE A 50 0.99 -0.35 5.70
C ILE A 50 1.47 -1.21 4.52
N LEU A 51 2.53 -0.80 3.82
CA LEU A 51 3.10 -1.57 2.73
C LEU A 51 3.53 -2.97 3.19
N GLN A 52 4.24 -3.08 4.31
CA GLN A 52 4.67 -4.36 4.88
C GLN A 52 3.49 -5.28 5.19
N TRP A 53 2.43 -4.76 5.82
CA TRP A 53 1.21 -5.54 6.07
C TRP A 53 0.54 -6.02 4.78
N ILE A 54 0.47 -5.18 3.75
CA ILE A 54 -0.12 -5.58 2.48
C ILE A 54 0.74 -6.65 1.81
N LEU A 55 2.07 -6.53 1.84
CA LEU A 55 2.97 -7.55 1.30
C LEU A 55 2.76 -8.89 2.01
N GLN A 56 2.66 -8.90 3.34
CA GLN A 56 2.35 -10.12 4.11
C GLN A 56 0.98 -10.71 3.77
N ILE A 57 -0.06 -9.87 3.66
CA ILE A 57 -1.41 -10.31 3.25
C ILE A 57 -1.40 -10.96 1.86
N LEU A 58 -0.54 -10.47 0.97
CA LEU A 58 -0.39 -10.99 -0.40
C LEU A 58 0.59 -12.17 -0.51
N GLY A 59 1.26 -12.57 0.59
CA GLY A 59 2.29 -13.61 0.58
C GLY A 59 3.56 -13.21 -0.19
N LEU A 60 3.91 -11.91 -0.19
CA LEU A 60 5.02 -11.32 -0.94
C LEU A 60 6.16 -10.79 -0.05
N GLY A 61 6.07 -10.98 1.27
CA GLY A 61 7.01 -10.42 2.26
C GLY A 61 7.28 -11.37 3.41
#